data_AF-A0A376VGN5-F1
#
_entry.id   AF-A0A376VGN5-F1
#
_cell.length_a   1.000
_cell.length_b   1.000
_cell.length_c   1.000
_cell.angle_alpha   90.00
_cell.angle_beta   90.00
_cell.angle_gamma   90.00
#
_symmetry.space_group_name_H-M   'P 1'
#
loop_
_entity.id
_entity.type
_entity.pdbx_description
1 polymer ?
#
loop_
_entity_poly.entity_id
_entity_poly.type
_entity_poly.pdbx_seq_one_letter_code
_entity_poly.pdbx_strand_id
1 'polypeptide(L)'
;MVLIWVISPQLAAADKELRNLKIGQQLSWTLTADGELQRLTWEVSRRETRTYDRTAANGFKMTSEMQQGEWVNNLLKGTVGGSFVASARNAGLTSAEVSAVIKSHAVAMDFRKLKKGDEFAVLMSREMLDGKREQSQLLGVRLRSEGKDYYAIRAEDGKFYDRNGTGLAKGFLRFPTAKQFRISSNFNPRRY
;
A
#
# COMPACT_ATOMS: atom_id res chain seq x y z
N MET A 1 24.64 -4.23 -26.30
CA MET A 1 25.08 -5.60 -25.96
C MET A 1 26.38 -5.54 -25.12
N VAL A 2 26.33 -4.90 -23.95
CA VAL A 2 27.49 -4.70 -23.03
C VAL A 2 27.22 -5.25 -21.62
N LEU A 3 25.95 -5.45 -21.27
CA LEU A 3 25.50 -5.88 -19.93
C LEU A 3 25.87 -7.33 -19.54
N ILE A 4 26.05 -8.23 -20.51
CA ILE A 4 26.29 -9.66 -20.24
C ILE A 4 27.71 -9.90 -19.69
N TRP A 5 28.68 -9.03 -19.99
CA TRP A 5 30.06 -9.18 -19.53
C TRP A 5 30.31 -8.74 -18.08
N VAL A 6 29.42 -7.92 -17.49
CA VAL A 6 29.59 -7.40 -16.12
C VAL A 6 29.07 -8.36 -15.05
N ILE A 7 28.10 -9.22 -15.40
CA ILE A 7 27.50 -10.15 -14.46
C ILE A 7 28.33 -11.43 -14.40
N SER A 8 29.34 -11.43 -13.53
CA SER A 8 30.16 -12.62 -13.30
C SER A 8 29.36 -13.73 -12.60
N PRO A 9 29.75 -15.02 -12.73
CA PRO A 9 29.12 -16.13 -12.00
C PRO A 9 29.12 -15.93 -10.48
N GLN A 10 30.16 -15.27 -9.95
CA GLN A 10 30.29 -14.94 -8.53
C GLN A 10 29.27 -13.87 -8.09
N LEU A 11 28.99 -12.89 -8.96
CA LEU A 11 27.99 -11.85 -8.71
C LEU A 11 26.57 -12.42 -8.77
N ALA A 12 26.29 -13.28 -9.76
CA ALA A 12 25.00 -13.98 -9.87
C ALA A 12 24.79 -15.04 -8.76
N ALA A 13 25.87 -15.51 -8.11
CA ALA A 13 25.78 -16.36 -6.93
C ALA A 13 25.38 -15.56 -5.67
N ALA A 14 25.77 -14.28 -5.60
CA ALA A 14 25.37 -13.39 -4.52
C ALA A 14 23.89 -12.99 -4.59
N ASP A 15 23.33 -12.81 -5.80
CA ASP A 15 21.91 -12.56 -6.00
C ASP A 15 21.42 -13.10 -7.35
N LYS A 16 20.47 -14.04 -7.31
CA LYS A 16 19.90 -14.68 -8.50
C LYS A 16 19.01 -13.74 -9.30
N GLU A 17 18.48 -12.67 -8.70
CA GLU A 17 17.59 -11.72 -9.37
C GLU A 17 18.31 -10.89 -10.43
N LEU A 18 19.64 -10.77 -10.36
CA LEU A 18 20.47 -10.16 -11.41
C LEU A 18 20.35 -10.88 -12.76
N ARG A 19 19.84 -12.12 -12.80
CA ARG A 19 19.53 -12.82 -14.06
C ARG A 19 18.19 -12.42 -14.68
N ASN A 20 17.34 -11.73 -13.91
CA ASN A 20 15.97 -11.36 -14.26
C ASN A 20 15.78 -9.83 -14.31
N LEU A 21 16.79 -9.12 -14.82
CA LEU A 21 16.75 -7.66 -14.99
C LEU A 21 15.56 -7.27 -15.88
N LYS A 22 14.81 -6.26 -15.45
CA LYS A 22 13.69 -5.71 -16.20
C LYS A 22 14.15 -4.53 -17.06
N ILE A 23 13.46 -4.33 -18.19
CA ILE A 23 13.71 -3.18 -19.06
C ILE A 23 13.52 -1.88 -18.27
N GLY A 24 14.47 -0.94 -18.42
CA GLY A 24 14.43 0.37 -17.78
C GLY A 24 15.13 0.46 -16.42
N GLN A 25 15.64 -0.65 -15.88
CA GLN A 25 16.50 -0.63 -14.68
C GLN A 25 17.90 -0.12 -15.02
N GLN A 26 18.48 0.69 -14.13
CA GLN A 26 19.81 1.26 -14.30
C GLN A 26 20.85 0.47 -13.51
N LEU A 27 22.03 0.30 -14.11
CA LEU A 27 23.19 -0.36 -13.53
C LEU A 27 24.39 0.56 -13.70
N SER A 28 25.10 0.80 -12.61
CA SER A 28 26.38 1.50 -12.61
C SER A 28 27.43 0.64 -11.91
N TRP A 29 28.68 0.74 -12.35
CA TRP A 29 29.76 -0.06 -11.77
C TRP A 29 31.07 0.70 -11.71
N THR A 30 31.93 0.27 -10.79
CA THR A 30 33.32 0.72 -10.71
C THR A 30 34.25 -0.49 -10.80
N LEU A 31 35.41 -0.29 -11.42
CA LEU A 31 36.44 -1.32 -11.56
C LEU A 31 37.63 -1.03 -10.65
N THR A 32 38.40 -2.07 -10.32
CA THR A 32 39.73 -1.94 -9.72
C THR A 32 40.75 -1.45 -10.76
N ALA A 33 41.97 -1.12 -10.31
CA ALA A 33 43.07 -0.78 -11.22
C ALA A 33 43.38 -1.89 -12.23
N ASP A 34 43.15 -3.15 -11.84
CA ASP A 34 43.35 -4.34 -12.68
C ASP A 34 42.17 -4.61 -13.64
N GLY A 35 41.17 -3.73 -13.66
CA GLY A 35 39.99 -3.85 -14.51
C GLY A 35 38.92 -4.83 -14.00
N GLU A 36 39.05 -5.33 -12.76
CA GLU A 36 38.07 -6.23 -12.17
C GLU A 36 36.88 -5.46 -11.57
N LEU A 37 35.68 -6.05 -11.57
CA LEU A 37 34.50 -5.43 -10.96
C LEU A 37 34.67 -5.22 -9.46
N GLN A 38 34.78 -3.97 -9.02
CA GLN A 38 34.90 -3.60 -7.60
C GLN A 38 33.53 -3.42 -6.94
N ARG A 39 32.61 -2.73 -7.62
CA ARG A 39 31.25 -2.47 -7.13
C ARG A 39 30.26 -2.47 -8.29
N LEU A 40 29.10 -3.08 -8.07
CA LEU A 40 27.92 -2.90 -8.92
C LEU A 40 26.82 -2.24 -8.09
N THR A 41 26.21 -1.19 -8.61
CA THR A 41 25.00 -0.58 -8.07
C THR A 41 23.86 -0.79 -9.06
N TRP A 42 22.76 -1.33 -8.56
CA TRP A 42 21.56 -1.65 -9.33
C TRP A 42 20.37 -0.88 -8.76
N GLU A 43 19.81 0.01 -9.56
CA GLU A 43 18.52 0.66 -9.29
C GLU A 43 17.39 -0.31 -9.67
N VAL A 44 17.01 -1.18 -8.72
CA VAL A 44 15.98 -2.21 -8.91
C VAL A 44 14.62 -1.57 -9.18
N SER A 45 14.34 -0.49 -8.44
CA SER A 45 13.15 0.33 -8.62
C SER A 45 13.46 1.75 -8.15
N ARG A 46 12.48 2.65 -8.25
CA ARG A 46 12.57 4.00 -7.66
C ARG A 46 12.80 3.99 -6.14
N ARG A 47 12.54 2.86 -5.47
CA ARG A 47 12.66 2.74 -4.01
C ARG A 47 13.82 1.89 -3.58
N GLU A 48 14.24 0.95 -4.42
CA GLU A 48 15.19 -0.07 -4.02
C GLU A 48 16.46 0.07 -4.84
N THR A 49 17.55 0.38 -4.14
CA THR A 49 18.90 0.34 -4.69
C THR A 49 19.65 -0.79 -4.03
N ARG A 50 20.23 -1.66 -4.84
CA ARG A 50 21.10 -2.76 -4.37
C ARG A 50 22.53 -2.46 -4.74
N THR A 51 23.43 -2.62 -3.78
CA THR A 51 24.87 -2.46 -3.98
C THR A 51 25.58 -3.76 -3.68
N TYR A 52 26.46 -4.16 -4.59
CA TYR A 52 27.26 -5.37 -4.52
C TYR A 52 28.73 -4.96 -4.44
N ASP A 53 29.33 -5.13 -3.27
CA ASP A 53 30.73 -4.81 -3.01
C ASP A 53 31.59 -6.07 -3.09
N ARG A 54 32.68 -6.00 -3.85
CA ARG A 54 33.70 -7.04 -3.88
C ARG A 54 34.32 -7.21 -2.48
N THR A 55 34.40 -8.45 -2.02
CA THR A 55 35.01 -8.81 -0.73
C THR A 55 36.45 -9.28 -0.93
N ALA A 56 37.24 -9.28 0.15
CA ALA A 56 38.63 -9.77 0.12
C ALA A 56 38.76 -11.26 -0.29
N ALA A 57 37.68 -12.04 -0.16
CA ALA A 57 37.62 -13.45 -0.55
C ALA A 57 37.20 -13.65 -2.02
N ASN A 58 37.28 -12.62 -2.87
CA ASN A 58 36.89 -12.67 -4.28
C ASN A 58 35.40 -13.03 -4.49
N GLY A 59 34.54 -12.68 -3.53
CA GLY A 59 33.09 -12.79 -3.60
C GLY A 59 32.42 -11.42 -3.59
N PHE A 60 31.08 -11.38 -3.55
CA PHE A 60 30.33 -10.12 -3.43
C PHE A 60 29.44 -10.14 -2.20
N LYS A 61 29.43 -9.01 -1.47
CA LYS A 61 28.47 -8.75 -0.41
C LYS A 61 27.39 -7.82 -0.95
N MET A 62 26.14 -8.28 -0.86
CA MET A 62 24.97 -7.49 -1.23
C MET A 62 24.49 -6.65 -0.03
N THR A 63 24.14 -5.41 -0.31
CA THR A 63 23.42 -4.50 0.58
C THR A 63 22.24 -3.91 -0.19
N SER A 64 21.12 -3.66 0.49
CA SER A 64 19.93 -3.06 -0.10
C SER A 64 19.54 -1.84 0.71
N GLU A 65 19.21 -0.77 -0.01
CA GLU A 65 18.68 0.46 0.54
C GLU A 65 17.28 0.69 -0.01
N MET A 66 16.32 0.84 0.90
CA MET A 66 14.92 1.12 0.59
C MET A 66 14.60 2.57 0.93
N GLN A 67 14.55 3.42 -0.10
CA GLN A 67 14.14 4.81 0.02
C GLN A 67 12.70 4.87 0.54
N GLN A 68 12.52 5.59 1.64
CA GLN A 68 11.21 5.86 2.23
C GLN A 68 10.67 7.17 1.67
N GLY A 69 9.40 7.20 1.29
CA GLY A 69 8.74 8.44 0.93
C GLY A 69 8.27 9.21 2.18
N GLU A 70 7.96 10.48 1.97
CA GLU A 70 7.33 11.32 3.00
C GLU A 70 5.82 11.14 2.95
N TRP A 71 5.20 10.86 4.10
CA TRP A 71 3.75 10.76 4.22
C TRP A 71 3.13 12.12 4.52
N VAL A 72 2.26 12.59 3.63
CA VAL A 72 1.57 13.87 3.76
C VAL A 72 0.07 13.63 3.87
N ASN A 73 -0.57 14.30 4.83
CA ASN A 73 -2.01 14.23 5.01
C ASN A 73 -2.73 15.29 4.18
N ASN A 74 -3.76 14.87 3.44
CA ASN A 74 -4.58 15.72 2.59
C ASN A 74 -6.05 15.56 2.97
N LEU A 75 -6.70 16.67 3.31
CA LEU A 75 -8.14 16.73 3.54
C LEU A 75 -8.83 17.19 2.25
N LEU A 76 -9.58 16.30 1.62
CA LEU A 76 -10.37 16.58 0.42
C LEU A 76 -11.83 16.73 0.82
N LYS A 77 -12.47 17.83 0.40
CA LYS A 77 -13.87 18.12 0.68
C LYS A 77 -14.65 18.27 -0.62
N GLY A 78 -15.93 17.96 -0.59
CA GLY A 78 -16.81 18.19 -1.72
C GLY A 78 -18.27 17.96 -1.42
N THR A 79 -19.09 18.27 -2.41
CA THR A 79 -20.53 18.09 -2.38
C THR A 79 -20.92 17.17 -3.52
N VAL A 80 -21.83 16.23 -3.26
CA VAL A 80 -22.36 15.33 -4.26
C VAL A 80 -23.20 16.14 -5.25
N GLY A 81 -22.85 16.10 -6.52
CA GLY A 81 -23.61 16.72 -7.60
C GLY A 81 -24.51 15.73 -8.32
N GLY A 82 -23.88 14.72 -8.94
CA GLY A 82 -24.55 13.58 -9.59
C GLY A 82 -24.35 12.31 -8.76
N SER A 83 -23.22 11.63 -8.96
CA SER A 83 -22.82 10.49 -8.12
C SER A 83 -21.70 10.86 -7.17
N PHE A 84 -21.61 10.14 -6.04
CA PHE A 84 -20.48 10.26 -5.12
C PHE A 84 -19.15 10.01 -5.82
N VAL A 85 -19.06 8.95 -6.64
CA VAL A 85 -17.82 8.57 -7.35
C VAL A 85 -17.31 9.70 -8.24
N ALA A 86 -18.20 10.31 -9.04
CA ALA A 86 -17.82 11.43 -9.91
C ALA A 86 -17.38 12.66 -9.09
N SER A 87 -18.16 13.00 -8.06
CA SER A 87 -17.89 14.16 -7.21
C SER A 87 -16.57 14.02 -6.43
N ALA A 88 -16.30 12.83 -5.91
CA ALA A 88 -15.07 12.50 -5.19
C ALA A 88 -13.83 12.53 -6.12
N ARG A 89 -13.94 12.02 -7.35
CA ARG A 89 -12.87 12.13 -8.35
C ARG A 89 -12.57 13.59 -8.72
N ASN A 90 -13.61 14.38 -8.93
CA ASN A 90 -13.47 15.82 -9.20
C ASN A 90 -12.84 16.57 -8.03
N ALA A 91 -13.08 16.13 -6.79
CA ALA A 91 -12.43 16.66 -5.60
C ALA A 91 -10.95 16.23 -5.44
N GLY A 92 -10.41 15.40 -6.34
CA GLY A 92 -8.99 15.01 -6.35
C GLY A 92 -8.67 13.64 -5.76
N LEU A 93 -9.69 12.80 -5.51
CA LEU A 93 -9.50 11.39 -5.14
C LEU A 93 -9.26 10.53 -6.39
N THR A 94 -8.36 9.55 -6.30
CA THR A 94 -8.22 8.53 -7.34
C THR A 94 -9.34 7.50 -7.27
N SER A 95 -9.50 6.71 -8.33
CA SER A 95 -10.41 5.56 -8.31
C SER A 95 -10.13 4.60 -7.14
N ALA A 96 -8.86 4.34 -6.82
CA ALA A 96 -8.49 3.46 -5.70
C ALA A 96 -8.87 4.07 -4.35
N GLU A 97 -8.65 5.36 -4.15
CA GLU A 97 -9.02 6.08 -2.94
C GLU A 97 -10.55 6.16 -2.78
N VAL A 98 -11.30 6.43 -3.86
CA VAL A 98 -12.77 6.38 -3.86
C VAL A 98 -13.27 4.99 -3.48
N SER A 99 -12.67 3.93 -4.02
CA SER A 99 -13.01 2.56 -3.63
C SER A 99 -12.72 2.28 -2.16
N ALA A 100 -11.62 2.81 -1.61
CA ALA A 100 -11.31 2.68 -0.19
C ALA A 100 -12.37 3.38 0.69
N VAL A 101 -12.82 4.58 0.29
CA VAL A 101 -13.90 5.29 0.98
C VAL A 101 -15.19 4.48 0.98
N ILE A 102 -15.61 3.97 -0.18
CA ILE A 102 -16.82 3.15 -0.28
C ILE A 102 -16.72 1.90 0.60
N LYS A 103 -15.56 1.21 0.58
CA LYS A 103 -15.32 0.03 1.41
C LYS A 103 -15.36 0.33 2.91
N SER A 104 -14.85 1.48 3.35
CA SER A 104 -14.85 1.88 4.77
C SER A 104 -16.26 1.97 5.39
N HIS A 105 -17.27 2.19 4.54
CA HIS A 105 -18.65 2.46 4.93
C HIS A 105 -19.66 1.46 4.34
N ALA A 106 -19.18 0.40 3.66
CA ALA A 106 -20.03 -0.48 2.85
C ALA A 106 -21.16 -1.18 3.65
N VAL A 107 -20.96 -1.38 4.95
CA VAL A 107 -21.96 -1.97 5.86
C VAL A 107 -22.93 -0.91 6.39
N ALA A 108 -22.43 0.30 6.64
CA ALA A 108 -23.17 1.36 7.31
C ALA A 108 -24.09 2.15 6.37
N MET A 109 -23.74 2.25 5.08
CA MET A 109 -24.51 3.02 4.10
C MET A 109 -24.35 2.53 2.67
N ASP A 110 -25.37 2.79 1.86
CA ASP A 110 -25.34 2.62 0.41
C ASP A 110 -25.04 3.96 -0.27
N PHE A 111 -23.85 4.11 -0.83
CA PHE A 111 -23.41 5.34 -1.51
C PHE A 111 -24.26 5.71 -2.73
N ARG A 112 -25.04 4.78 -3.28
CA ARG A 112 -25.97 5.07 -4.38
C ARG A 112 -27.18 5.89 -3.93
N LYS A 113 -27.45 5.93 -2.62
CA LYS A 113 -28.52 6.73 -2.04
C LYS A 113 -28.10 8.17 -1.74
N LEU A 114 -26.81 8.50 -1.87
CA LEU A 114 -26.35 9.88 -1.72
C LEU A 114 -26.98 10.76 -2.79
N LYS A 115 -27.47 11.92 -2.38
CA LYS A 115 -28.22 12.85 -3.20
C LYS A 115 -27.39 14.09 -3.50
N LYS A 116 -27.83 14.84 -4.51
CA LYS A 116 -27.28 16.17 -4.78
C LYS A 116 -27.38 17.04 -3.52
N GLY A 117 -26.27 17.65 -3.13
CA GLY A 117 -26.18 18.47 -1.92
C GLY A 117 -25.59 17.75 -0.71
N ASP A 118 -25.50 16.42 -0.71
CA ASP A 118 -24.81 15.69 0.36
C ASP A 118 -23.33 16.05 0.39
N GLU A 119 -22.75 16.18 1.57
CA GLU A 119 -21.38 16.66 1.74
C GLU A 119 -20.45 15.52 2.15
N PHE A 120 -19.19 15.60 1.74
CA PHE A 120 -18.16 14.67 2.17
C PHE A 120 -16.85 15.38 2.49
N ALA A 121 -16.13 14.83 3.47
CA ALA A 121 -14.76 15.18 3.78
C ALA A 121 -13.95 13.89 3.97
N VAL A 122 -12.83 13.77 3.26
CA VAL A 122 -11.98 12.58 3.24
C VAL A 122 -10.57 12.99 3.61
N LEU A 123 -10.04 12.39 4.68
CA LEU A 123 -8.66 12.54 5.09
C LEU A 123 -7.86 11.36 4.55
N MET A 124 -6.96 11.65 3.62
CA MET A 124 -6.02 10.72 3.04
C MET A 124 -4.61 10.99 3.58
N SER A 125 -3.82 9.95 3.81
CA SER A 125 -2.36 10.06 3.88
C SER A 125 -1.79 9.57 2.57
N ARG A 126 -0.89 10.33 1.95
CA ARG A 126 -0.28 10.03 0.65
C ARG A 126 1.23 10.03 0.80
N GLU A 127 1.85 8.95 0.37
CA GLU A 127 3.30 8.85 0.33
C GLU A 127 3.83 9.53 -0.94
N MET A 128 4.73 10.48 -0.74
CA MET A 128 5.42 11.23 -1.78
C MET A 128 6.87 10.76 -1.86
N LEU A 129 7.27 10.28 -3.03
CA LEU A 129 8.65 9.88 -3.34
C LEU A 129 9.13 10.63 -4.57
N ASP A 130 10.17 11.44 -4.40
CA ASP A 130 10.71 12.39 -5.40
C ASP A 130 9.63 13.22 -6.09
N GLY A 131 8.72 13.79 -5.29
CA GLY A 131 7.62 14.62 -5.80
C GLY A 131 6.49 13.86 -6.51
N LYS A 132 6.54 12.53 -6.58
CA LYS A 132 5.47 11.70 -7.14
C LYS A 132 4.74 10.93 -6.04
N ARG A 133 3.41 10.87 -6.13
CA ARG A 133 2.60 10.05 -5.23
C ARG A 133 2.79 8.58 -5.57
N GLU A 134 3.07 7.78 -4.55
CA GLU A 134 3.25 6.35 -4.69
C GLU A 134 2.13 5.56 -4.02
N GLN A 135 1.95 5.76 -2.71
CA GLN A 135 0.96 5.05 -1.91
C GLN A 135 -0.07 6.02 -1.34
N SER A 136 -1.24 5.50 -0.98
CA SER A 136 -2.28 6.28 -0.33
C SER A 136 -3.04 5.43 0.67
N GLN A 137 -3.31 6.01 1.83
CA GLN A 137 -4.01 5.37 2.93
C GLN A 137 -5.18 6.24 3.37
N LEU A 138 -6.38 5.67 3.38
CA LEU A 138 -7.54 6.35 3.94
C LEU A 138 -7.42 6.39 5.46
N LEU A 139 -7.40 7.59 6.04
CA LEU A 139 -7.36 7.81 7.50
C LEU A 139 -8.75 8.08 8.07
N GLY A 140 -9.58 8.84 7.35
CA GLY A 140 -10.88 9.21 7.87
C GLY A 140 -11.85 9.68 6.80
N VAL A 141 -13.13 9.49 7.05
CA VAL A 141 -14.22 9.98 6.21
C VAL A 141 -15.32 10.53 7.09
N ARG A 142 -15.84 11.69 6.71
CA ARG A 142 -17.14 12.20 7.15
C ARG A 142 -18.04 12.33 5.93
N LEU A 143 -19.24 11.78 6.02
CA LEU A 143 -20.31 11.92 5.03
C LEU A 143 -21.54 12.52 5.72
N ARG A 144 -22.12 13.55 5.13
CA ARG A 144 -23.36 14.18 5.63
C ARG A 144 -24.46 13.99 4.60
N SER A 145 -25.51 13.27 4.99
CA SER A 145 -26.66 13.01 4.13
C SER A 145 -27.94 13.08 4.95
N GLU A 146 -28.97 13.74 4.42
CA GLU A 146 -30.28 13.92 5.08
C GLU A 146 -30.15 14.47 6.52
N GLY A 147 -29.19 15.36 6.75
CA GLY A 147 -28.94 15.97 8.06
C GLY A 147 -28.19 15.09 9.07
N LYS A 148 -27.83 13.86 8.70
CA LYS A 148 -27.07 12.93 9.54
C LYS A 148 -25.61 12.83 9.09
N ASP A 149 -24.69 12.84 10.06
CA ASP A 149 -23.28 12.58 9.83
C ASP A 149 -22.94 11.09 10.03
N TYR A 150 -22.18 10.55 9.09
CA TYR A 150 -21.60 9.21 9.08
C TYR A 150 -20.08 9.35 9.09
N TYR A 151 -19.43 8.66 10.01
CA TYR A 151 -17.99 8.72 10.19
C TYR A 151 -17.38 7.34 10.01
N ALA A 152 -16.23 7.29 9.33
CA ALA A 152 -15.30 6.16 9.38
C ALA A 152 -13.91 6.69 9.68
N ILE A 153 -13.41 6.39 10.86
CA ILE A 153 -12.09 6.82 11.33
C ILE A 153 -11.24 5.57 11.47
N ARG A 154 -10.07 5.57 10.82
CA ARG A 154 -9.12 4.47 10.90
C ARG A 154 -8.37 4.53 12.23
N ALA A 155 -8.35 3.42 12.96
CA ALA A 155 -7.54 3.27 14.16
C ALA A 155 -6.19 2.62 13.84
N GLU A 156 -5.32 2.53 14.85
CA GLU A 156 -3.99 1.92 14.77
C GLU A 156 -4.03 0.43 14.39
N ASP A 157 -5.12 -0.27 14.73
CA ASP A 157 -5.33 -1.67 14.33
C ASP A 157 -5.71 -1.83 12.85
N GLY A 158 -5.79 -0.73 12.10
CA GLY A 158 -6.09 -0.67 10.68
C GLY A 158 -7.59 -0.76 10.34
N LYS A 159 -8.48 -0.90 11.33
CA LYS A 159 -9.93 -0.98 11.11
C LYS A 159 -10.58 0.39 11.21
N PHE A 160 -11.83 0.46 10.74
CA PHE A 160 -12.63 1.68 10.75
C PHE A 160 -13.70 1.65 11.82
N TYR A 161 -13.88 2.79 12.48
CA TYR A 161 -14.81 3.00 13.59
C TYR A 161 -15.63 4.26 13.36
N ASP A 162 -16.83 4.30 13.92
CA ASP A 162 -17.64 5.52 13.97
C ASP A 162 -17.12 6.50 15.04
N ARG A 163 -17.82 7.64 15.20
CA ARG A 163 -17.49 8.68 16.19
C ARG A 163 -17.53 8.21 17.65
N ASN A 164 -18.16 7.08 17.95
CA ASN A 164 -18.30 6.52 19.29
C ASN A 164 -17.33 5.35 19.53
N GLY A 165 -16.46 5.04 18.56
CA GLY A 165 -15.56 3.89 18.62
C GLY A 165 -16.23 2.55 18.30
N THR A 166 -17.41 2.56 17.66
CA THR A 166 -18.07 1.33 17.20
C THR A 166 -17.52 0.91 15.85
N GLY A 167 -17.06 -0.34 15.75
CA GLY A 167 -16.49 -0.86 14.50
C GLY A 167 -17.51 -0.88 13.35
N LEU A 168 -17.07 -0.45 12.16
CA LEU A 168 -17.91 -0.41 10.95
C LEU A 168 -17.83 -1.69 10.11
N ALA A 169 -16.88 -2.57 10.42
CA ALA A 169 -16.82 -3.89 9.83
C ALA A 169 -18.04 -4.70 10.29
N LYS A 170 -18.61 -5.50 9.38
CA LYS A 170 -19.64 -6.47 9.74
C LYS A 170 -19.00 -7.44 10.73
N GLY A 171 -19.40 -7.35 12.01
CA GLY A 171 -18.92 -8.28 13.01
C GLY A 171 -19.27 -9.70 12.58
N PHE A 172 -18.29 -10.59 12.55
CA PHE A 172 -18.60 -12.00 12.54
C PHE A 172 -19.32 -12.31 13.84
N LEU A 173 -20.44 -13.03 13.74
CA LEU A 173 -21.07 -13.56 14.95
C LEU A 173 -20.03 -14.46 15.64
N ARG A 174 -19.69 -14.17 16.89
CA ARG A 174 -18.75 -14.99 17.68
C ARG A 174 -19.22 -16.45 17.75
N PHE A 175 -20.53 -16.65 17.71
CA PHE A 175 -21.18 -17.94 17.58
C PHE A 175 -22.14 -17.90 16.40
N PRO A 176 -22.16 -18.91 15.52
CA PRO A 176 -23.04 -18.93 14.35
C PRO A 176 -24.53 -19.12 14.70
N THR A 177 -24.86 -19.28 15.98
CA THR A 177 -26.21 -19.60 16.48
C THR A 177 -26.71 -18.55 17.46
N ALA A 178 -28.02 -18.31 17.44
CA ALA A 178 -28.68 -17.34 18.33
C ALA A 178 -28.60 -17.70 19.83
N LYS A 179 -28.40 -18.99 20.15
CA LYS A 179 -28.11 -19.49 21.50
C LYS A 179 -26.71 -20.08 21.52
N GLN A 180 -26.03 -19.96 22.66
CA GLN A 180 -24.71 -20.52 22.86
C GLN A 180 -24.83 -22.02 23.16
N PHE A 181 -24.46 -22.87 22.21
CA PHE A 181 -24.33 -24.31 22.43
C PHE A 181 -22.90 -24.62 22.87
N ARG A 182 -22.73 -25.66 23.70
CA ARG A 182 -21.41 -26.19 24.02
C ARG A 182 -20.77 -26.72 22.74
N ILE A 183 -19.53 -26.32 22.47
CA ILE A 183 -18.77 -26.84 21.33
C ILE A 183 -18.51 -28.33 21.58
N SER A 184 -19.13 -29.20 20.78
CA SER A 184 -18.94 -30.65 20.88
C SER A 184 -17.58 -31.09 20.32
N SER A 185 -17.02 -30.32 19.38
CA SER A 185 -15.69 -30.57 18.80
C SER A 185 -15.08 -29.27 18.27
N ASN A 186 -13.87 -28.93 18.75
CA ASN A 186 -13.12 -27.77 18.27
C ASN A 186 -12.44 -28.07 16.92
N PHE A 187 -12.13 -27.00 16.17
CA PHE A 187 -11.34 -27.10 14.96
C PHE A 187 -9.98 -27.76 15.25
N ASN A 188 -9.67 -28.83 14.51
CA ASN A 188 -8.39 -29.52 14.57
C ASN A 188 -7.90 -29.80 13.15
N PRO A 189 -6.83 -29.14 12.68
CA PRO A 189 -6.32 -29.30 11.32
C PRO A 189 -5.66 -30.67 11.05
N ARG A 190 -5.49 -31.52 12.07
CA ARG A 190 -4.99 -32.89 11.94
C ARG A 190 -6.09 -33.96 12.10
N ARG A 191 -7.36 -33.57 12.06
CA ARG A 191 -8.46 -34.53 12.12
C ARG A 191 -8.61 -35.16 10.72
N TYR A 192 -8.13 -36.39 10.60
CA TYR A 192 -8.37 -37.29 9.47
C TYR A 192 -9.36 -38.37 9.92
#